data_AF-A0A7T4YHY4-F1
#
_entry.id   AF-A0A7T4YHY4-F1
#
_cell.length_a   1.000
_cell.length_b   1.000
_cell.length_c   1.000
_cell.angle_alpha   90.00
_cell.angle_beta   90.00
_cell.angle_gamma   90.00
#
_symmetry.space_group_name_H-M   'P 1'
#
loop_
_entity.id
_entity.type
_entity.pdbx_description
1 polymer ?
#
loop_
_entity_poly.entity_id
_entity_poly.type
_entity_poly.pdbx_seq_one_letter_code
_entity_poly.pdbx_strand_id
1 'polypeptide(L)'
;MAYIKIHAGNFLTGYNDYVRGGFRLRTQAHRFRGEFVPLNEVDSFEVKTEEHMQRVSDAFGLAAVGSLILGPVGLLAGLLLGGKKKEITFTVKFKDGRQFLATADSKIFKKIQAAMFQQNIAAGELVEGDTNKQA
;
A
#
# COMPACT_ATOMS: atom_id res chain seq x y z
N MET A 1 -2.36 19.22 2.37
CA MET A 1 -1.44 18.19 2.92
C MET A 1 -2.06 16.82 2.71
N ALA A 2 -1.24 15.80 2.42
CA ALA A 2 -1.70 14.44 2.15
C ALA A 2 -1.25 13.55 3.31
N TYR A 3 -2.22 13.12 4.12
CA TYR A 3 -1.96 12.32 5.32
C TYR A 3 -2.37 10.87 5.10
N ILE A 4 -1.58 9.98 5.68
CA ILE A 4 -1.89 8.56 5.82
C ILE A 4 -1.85 8.22 7.31
N LYS A 5 -2.77 7.37 7.76
CA LYS A 5 -2.80 6.90 9.14
C LYS A 5 -2.29 5.47 9.20
N ILE A 6 -1.14 5.26 9.83
CA ILE A 6 -0.57 3.92 10.01
C ILE A 6 -1.22 3.26 11.22
N HIS A 7 -1.73 2.05 11.02
CA HIS A 7 -2.39 1.25 12.04
C HIS A 7 -1.49 0.14 12.59
N ALA A 8 -0.66 -0.46 11.73
CA ALA A 8 0.23 -1.56 12.12
C ALA A 8 1.41 -1.70 11.14
N GLY A 9 2.49 -2.35 11.57
CA GLY A 9 3.65 -2.67 10.74
C GLY A 9 4.98 -2.37 11.40
N ASN A 10 6.02 -2.26 10.58
CA ASN A 10 7.39 -1.95 11.01
C ASN A 10 7.63 -0.47 11.34
N PHE A 11 6.63 0.39 11.13
CA PHE A 11 6.69 1.83 11.34
C PHE A 11 5.78 2.25 12.50
N LEU A 12 6.07 3.39 13.11
CA LEU A 12 5.28 3.92 14.22
C LEU A 12 3.87 4.28 13.75
N THR A 13 2.88 3.87 14.55
CA THR A 13 1.47 4.13 14.28
C THR A 13 1.12 5.62 14.39
N GLY A 14 0.06 6.03 13.70
CA GLY A 14 -0.42 7.42 13.69
C GLY A 14 -0.31 8.11 12.34
N TYR A 15 -0.47 9.44 12.35
CA TYR A 15 -0.50 10.25 11.13
C TYR A 15 0.91 10.50 10.58
N ASN A 16 1.10 10.11 9.33
CA ASN A 16 2.32 10.24 8.56
C ASN A 16 1.99 10.96 7.24
N ASP A 17 3.01 11.56 6.63
CA ASP A 17 2.81 12.38 5.43
C ASP A 17 3.13 11.59 4.16
N TYR A 18 2.33 11.79 3.13
CA TYR A 18 2.69 11.45 1.75
C TYR A 18 3.11 12.74 1.03
N VAL A 19 4.38 12.84 0.66
CA VAL A 19 4.95 14.06 0.06
C VAL A 19 5.95 13.69 -1.02
N ARG A 20 6.09 14.52 -2.05
CA ARG A 20 7.14 14.37 -3.09
C ARG A 20 7.22 12.97 -3.73
N GLY A 21 6.08 12.28 -3.91
CA GLY A 21 6.07 10.93 -4.49
C GLY A 21 6.74 9.88 -3.60
N GLY A 22 6.57 9.99 -2.28
CA GLY A 22 7.10 9.05 -1.30
C GLY A 22 6.42 9.20 0.06
N PHE A 23 6.72 8.27 0.96
CA PHE A 23 6.17 8.22 2.30
C PHE A 23 7.17 8.78 3.32
N ARG A 24 6.73 9.74 4.14
CA ARG A 24 7.51 10.17 5.31
C ARG A 24 7.02 9.40 6.53
N LEU A 25 7.72 8.33 6.87
CA LEU A 25 7.32 7.35 7.88
C LEU A 25 8.15 7.50 9.15
N ARG A 26 7.51 7.56 10.31
CA ARG A 26 8.23 7.56 11.59
C ARG A 26 8.66 6.15 11.97
N THR A 27 9.92 5.98 12.35
CA THR A 27 10.46 4.71 12.88
C THR A 27 10.91 4.89 14.32
N GLN A 28 11.26 3.80 15.01
CA GLN A 28 11.81 3.91 16.37
C GLN A 28 13.11 4.73 16.40
N ALA A 29 13.98 4.56 15.39
CA ALA A 29 15.23 5.30 15.26
C ALA A 29 15.02 6.78 14.88
N HIS A 30 14.01 7.08 14.05
CA HIS A 30 13.73 8.43 13.54
C HIS A 30 12.35 8.94 13.96
N ARG A 31 12.08 8.96 15.28
CA ARG A 31 10.76 9.32 15.82
C ARG A 31 10.32 10.76 15.51
N PHE A 32 11.26 11.70 15.45
CA PHE A 32 10.95 13.14 15.30
C PHE A 32 10.94 13.63 13.84
N ARG A 33 11.96 13.27 13.04
CA ARG A 33 12.05 13.71 11.63
C ARG A 33 11.29 12.81 10.66
N GLY A 34 11.10 11.54 11.02
CA GLY A 34 10.65 10.51 10.08
C GLY A 34 11.72 10.21 9.02
N GLU A 35 11.60 9.03 8.44
CA GLU A 35 12.38 8.58 7.29
C GLU A 35 11.57 8.83 6.02
N PHE A 36 12.20 9.38 4.98
CA PHE A 36 11.55 9.53 3.68
C PHE A 36 11.86 8.31 2.82
N VAL A 37 10.82 7.56 2.46
CA VAL A 37 10.91 6.38 1.62
C VAL A 37 10.25 6.68 0.28
N PRO A 38 11.02 6.82 -0.81
CA PRO A 38 10.47 7.07 -2.14
C PRO A 38 9.66 5.86 -2.67
N LEU A 39 8.75 6.09 -3.64
CA LEU A 39 7.90 5.01 -4.14
C LEU A 39 8.68 3.90 -4.87
N ASN A 40 9.89 4.16 -5.37
CA ASN A 40 10.70 3.14 -6.08
C ASN A 40 11.23 2.03 -5.17
N GLU A 41 11.21 2.27 -3.86
CA GLU A 41 11.49 1.29 -2.81
C GLU A 41 10.27 0.41 -2.53
N VAL A 42 9.08 0.75 -3.05
CA VAL A 42 7.88 -0.07 -2.89
C VAL A 42 8.01 -1.31 -3.76
N ASP A 43 7.85 -2.47 -3.12
CA ASP A 43 7.84 -3.77 -3.76
C ASP A 43 6.42 -4.20 -4.12
N SER A 44 5.49 -4.05 -3.17
CA SER A 44 4.08 -4.35 -3.39
C SER A 44 3.15 -3.34 -2.74
N PHE A 45 2.08 -2.99 -3.46
CA PHE A 45 1.05 -2.08 -3.01
C PHE A 45 -0.30 -2.78 -3.13
N GLU A 46 -0.92 -3.12 -2.00
CA GLU A 46 -2.15 -3.90 -1.96
C GLU A 46 -3.29 -3.09 -1.34
N VAL A 47 -4.37 -2.94 -2.09
CA VAL A 47 -5.54 -2.17 -1.70
C VAL A 47 -6.52 -3.10 -0.98
N LYS A 48 -6.87 -2.76 0.26
CA LYS A 48 -7.86 -3.50 1.06
C LYS A 48 -9.19 -2.75 1.04
N THR A 49 -9.76 -2.56 -0.16
CA THR A 49 -11.15 -2.07 -0.34
C THR A 49 -12.11 -3.24 -0.54
N GLU A 50 -13.38 -3.08 -0.16
CA GLU A 50 -14.46 -4.06 -0.43
C GLU A 50 -14.50 -4.53 -1.88
N GLU A 51 -14.18 -3.65 -2.84
CA GLU A 51 -14.22 -3.97 -4.27
C GLU A 51 -13.07 -4.87 -4.75
N HIS A 52 -11.99 -5.02 -3.97
CA HIS A 52 -10.84 -5.85 -4.33
C HIS A 52 -10.87 -7.24 -3.67
N MET A 53 -12.05 -7.75 -3.29
CA MET A 53 -12.23 -9.16 -2.94
C MET A 53 -12.17 -10.14 -4.13
N GLN A 54 -11.82 -9.66 -5.35
CA GLN A 54 -11.92 -10.47 -6.58
C GLN A 54 -10.61 -10.74 -7.33
N ARG A 55 -9.42 -10.40 -6.80
CA ARG A 55 -8.13 -10.82 -7.40
C ARG A 55 -7.34 -11.80 -6.53
N VAL A 56 -8.05 -12.54 -5.70
CA VAL A 56 -7.57 -13.82 -5.16
C VAL A 56 -8.20 -14.97 -5.96
N SER A 57 -8.52 -14.75 -7.23
CA SER A 57 -9.03 -15.77 -8.15
C SER A 57 -7.97 -16.84 -8.47
N ASP A 58 -6.68 -16.51 -8.36
CA ASP A 58 -5.59 -17.44 -8.73
C ASP A 58 -4.99 -18.21 -7.54
N ALA A 59 -5.46 -17.96 -6.31
CA ALA A 59 -4.95 -18.64 -5.10
C ALA A 59 -6.00 -19.44 -4.31
N PHE A 60 -7.26 -19.49 -4.77
CA PHE A 60 -8.34 -20.26 -4.14
C PHE A 60 -8.76 -21.48 -4.95
N GLY A 61 -7.78 -22.24 -5.43
CA GLY A 61 -8.01 -23.64 -5.75
C GLY A 61 -8.34 -24.42 -4.46
N LEU A 62 -9.62 -24.72 -4.26
CA LEU A 62 -10.15 -25.92 -3.60
C LEU A 62 -10.51 -25.99 -2.08
N ALA A 63 -10.49 -24.96 -1.23
CA ALA A 63 -10.66 -25.28 0.23
C ALA A 63 -11.59 -24.47 1.14
N ALA A 64 -12.28 -23.38 0.75
CA ALA A 64 -12.88 -22.53 1.79
C ALA A 64 -14.23 -21.86 1.46
N VAL A 65 -15.16 -22.61 0.87
CA VAL A 65 -16.58 -22.25 0.90
C VAL A 65 -17.13 -22.66 2.28
N GLY A 66 -17.20 -21.74 3.24
CA GLY A 66 -18.16 -21.87 4.34
C GLY A 66 -17.74 -21.46 5.75
N SER A 67 -16.46 -21.27 6.06
CA SER A 67 -16.06 -20.91 7.43
C SER A 67 -15.00 -19.81 7.48
N LEU A 68 -15.41 -18.64 7.96
CA LEU A 68 -14.55 -17.75 8.77
C LEU A 68 -13.22 -17.25 8.15
N ILE A 69 -13.11 -17.02 6.83
CA ILE A 69 -11.91 -16.32 6.29
C ILE A 69 -12.00 -14.79 6.42
N LEU A 70 -12.89 -14.27 7.25
CA LEU A 70 -12.68 -12.94 7.81
C LEU A 70 -11.73 -13.12 8.99
N GLY A 71 -10.44 -13.37 8.69
CA GLY A 71 -9.38 -13.25 9.70
C GLY A 71 -9.42 -11.85 10.35
N PRO A 72 -8.53 -11.51 11.28
CA PRO A 72 -8.54 -10.20 11.94
C PRO A 72 -8.66 -9.01 10.98
N VAL A 73 -8.15 -9.14 9.74
CA VAL A 73 -8.32 -8.17 8.65
C VAL A 73 -9.78 -8.02 8.18
N GLY A 74 -10.54 -9.11 8.10
CA GLY A 74 -11.96 -9.08 7.75
C GLY A 74 -12.85 -8.51 8.86
N LEU A 75 -12.45 -8.67 10.12
CA LEU A 75 -13.10 -8.03 11.26
C LEU A 75 -12.82 -6.52 11.29
N LEU A 76 -11.59 -6.11 10.94
CA LEU A 76 -11.24 -4.70 10.73
C LEU A 76 -12.02 -4.10 9.55
N ALA A 77 -12.15 -4.82 8.44
CA ALA A 77 -12.99 -4.40 7.32
C ALA A 77 -14.45 -4.23 7.79
N GLY A 78 -15.05 -5.22 8.45
CA GLY A 78 -16.43 -5.15 8.95
C GLY A 78 -16.69 -3.98 9.92
N LEU A 79 -15.73 -3.68 10.81
CA LEU A 79 -15.82 -2.54 11.74
C LEU A 79 -15.68 -1.19 11.02
N LEU A 80 -14.83 -1.10 10.00
CA LEU A 80 -14.67 0.12 9.21
C LEU A 80 -15.87 0.37 8.29
N LEU A 81 -16.52 -0.69 7.80
CA LEU A 81 -17.73 -0.61 6.97
C LEU A 81 -18.97 -0.16 7.75
N GLY A 82 -19.06 -0.51 9.04
CA GLY A 82 -20.09 0.01 9.93
C GLY A 82 -19.90 1.49 10.33
N GLY A 83 -18.71 2.05 10.11
CA GLY A 83 -18.33 3.40 10.54
C GLY A 83 -18.17 4.36 9.36
N LYS A 84 -19.18 5.20 9.11
CA LYS A 84 -19.18 6.28 8.11
C LYS A 84 -17.83 7.02 8.00
N LYS A 85 -16.98 6.65 7.04
CA LYS A 85 -15.89 7.45 6.46
C LYS A 85 -15.33 6.75 5.22
N LYS A 86 -15.20 7.50 4.11
CA LYS A 86 -14.61 7.05 2.83
C LYS A 86 -13.09 6.92 2.93
N GLU A 87 -12.63 6.18 3.92
CA GLU A 87 -11.24 5.92 4.20
C GLU A 87 -10.86 4.57 3.58
N ILE A 88 -9.86 4.57 2.70
CA ILE A 88 -9.37 3.39 2.00
C ILE A 88 -8.19 2.82 2.78
N THR A 89 -8.31 1.55 3.16
CA THR A 89 -7.23 0.80 3.82
C THR A 89 -6.35 0.15 2.77
N PHE A 90 -5.04 0.18 2.96
CA PHE A 90 -4.06 -0.44 2.08
C PHE A 90 -2.82 -0.88 2.84
N THR A 91 -2.12 -1.86 2.29
CA THR A 91 -0.84 -2.36 2.79
C THR A 91 0.24 -2.02 1.78
N VAL A 92 1.41 -1.58 2.27
CA VAL A 92 2.60 -1.34 1.46
C VAL A 92 3.72 -2.21 1.99
N LYS A 93 4.39 -2.95 1.11
CA LYS A 93 5.67 -3.62 1.40
C LYS A 93 6.78 -2.97 0.60
N PHE A 94 7.91 -2.77 1.24
CA PHE A 94 9.12 -2.23 0.65
C PHE A 94 10.09 -3.34 0.27
N LYS A 95 11.02 -3.03 -0.64
CA LYS A 95 12.08 -3.95 -1.10
C LYS A 95 13.02 -4.38 0.03
N ASP A 96 13.15 -3.58 1.07
CA ASP A 96 13.90 -3.91 2.29
C ASP A 96 13.16 -4.91 3.22
N GLY A 97 11.95 -5.33 2.86
CA GLY A 97 11.11 -6.27 3.61
C GLY A 97 10.23 -5.62 4.70
N ARG A 98 10.34 -4.31 4.93
CA ARG A 98 9.46 -3.58 5.86
C ARG A 98 8.07 -3.42 5.25
N GLN A 99 7.04 -3.49 6.09
CA GLN A 99 5.66 -3.33 5.66
C GLN A 99 4.82 -2.51 6.65
N PHE A 100 3.77 -1.87 6.16
CA PHE A 100 2.78 -1.22 7.01
C PHE A 100 1.37 -1.31 6.43
N LEU A 101 0.40 -1.29 7.35
CA LEU A 101 -1.03 -1.14 7.10
C LEU A 101 -1.42 0.30 7.41
N ALA A 102 -1.95 1.01 6.42
CA ALA A 102 -2.40 2.38 6.58
C ALA A 102 -3.77 2.62 5.96
N THR A 103 -4.40 3.71 6.40
CA THR A 103 -5.67 4.19 5.87
C THR A 103 -5.52 5.62 5.40
N ALA A 104 -6.10 5.95 4.25
CA ALA A 104 -6.10 7.31 3.69
C ALA A 104 -7.43 7.68 3.06
N ASP A 105 -7.69 8.98 2.94
CA ASP A 105 -8.86 9.48 2.20
C ASP A 105 -8.77 9.07 0.72
N SER A 106 -9.92 8.80 0.09
CA SER A 106 -10.03 8.46 -1.33
C SER A 106 -9.24 9.39 -2.27
N LYS A 107 -9.20 10.70 -2.00
CA LYS A 107 -8.43 11.68 -2.79
C LYS A 107 -6.92 11.42 -2.71
N ILE A 108 -6.43 11.10 -1.52
CA ILE A 108 -5.00 10.84 -1.28
C ILE A 108 -4.63 9.49 -1.87
N PHE A 109 -5.46 8.48 -1.64
CA PHE A 109 -5.29 7.16 -2.22
C PHE A 109 -5.19 7.19 -3.75
N LYS A 110 -6.10 7.89 -4.44
CA LYS A 110 -6.03 8.06 -5.91
C LYS A 110 -4.71 8.70 -6.37
N LYS A 111 -4.17 9.67 -5.62
CA LYS A 111 -2.88 10.29 -5.92
C LYS A 111 -1.72 9.31 -5.76
N ILE A 112 -1.72 8.49 -4.71
CA ILE A 112 -0.70 7.46 -4.48
C ILE A 112 -0.77 6.42 -5.60
N GLN A 113 -1.97 5.93 -5.92
CA GLN A 113 -2.20 4.94 -6.98
C GLN A 113 -1.73 5.45 -8.35
N ALA A 114 -2.06 6.70 -8.70
CA ALA A 114 -1.58 7.30 -9.95
C ALA A 114 -0.05 7.41 -9.98
N ALA A 115 0.58 7.82 -8.89
CA ALA A 115 2.04 7.92 -8.80
C ALA A 115 2.74 6.56 -8.91
N MET A 116 2.19 5.51 -8.27
CA MET A 116 2.67 4.13 -8.40
C MET A 116 2.54 3.62 -9.83
N PHE A 117 1.40 3.89 -10.48
CA PHE A 117 1.16 3.47 -11.86
C PHE A 117 2.13 4.15 -12.84
N GLN A 118 2.34 5.46 -12.71
CA GLN A 118 3.31 6.20 -13.52
C GLN A 118 4.75 5.70 -13.30
N GLN A 119 5.11 5.35 -12.08
CA GLN A 119 6.41 4.77 -11.79
C GLN A 119 6.61 3.41 -12.45
N ASN A 120 5.59 2.53 -12.44
CA ASN A 120 5.68 1.23 -13.09
C ASN A 120 5.81 1.35 -14.61
N ILE A 121 5.16 2.34 -15.23
CA ILE A 121 5.35 2.64 -16.66
C ILE A 121 6.78 3.13 -16.91
N ALA A 122 7.26 4.09 -16.13
CA ALA A 122 8.62 4.61 -16.27
C ALA A 122 9.69 3.51 -16.03
N ALA A 123 9.43 2.57 -15.11
CA ALA A 123 10.31 1.43 -14.87
C ALA A 123 10.26 0.40 -16.01
N GLY A 124 9.10 0.21 -16.65
CA GLY A 124 8.95 -0.67 -17.82
C GLY A 124 9.61 -0.11 -19.08
N GLU A 125 9.55 1.21 -19.28
CA GLU A 125 10.16 1.88 -20.45
C GLU A 125 11.69 1.87 -20.41
N LEU A 126 12.30 1.77 -19.21
CA LEU A 126 13.75 1.62 -19.07
C LEU A 126 14.25 0.18 -19.30
N VAL A 127 13.37 -0.81 -19.41
CA VAL A 127 13.75 -2.21 -19.71
C VAL A 127 13.75 -2.48 -21.22
N GLU A 128 13.07 -1.67 -22.03
CA GLU A 128 12.97 -1.87 -23.49
C GLU A 128 14.07 -1.12 -24.29
N GLY A 129 14.87 -0.29 -23.63
CA GLY A 129 15.89 0.56 -24.28
C GLY A 129 17.28 -0.04 -24.51
N ASP A 130 17.61 -1.19 -23.90
CA ASP A 130 19.01 -1.69 -23.86
C ASP A 130 19.21 -3.12 -24.42
N THR A 131 18.34 -3.57 -25.33
CA THR A 131 18.58 -4.83 -26.09
C THR A 131 18.76 -4.62 -27.59
N ASN A 132 19.22 -3.44 -28.02
CA ASN A 132 19.72 -3.30 -29.40
C ASN A 132 20.79 -2.21 -29.53
N LYS A 133 21.99 -2.51 -29.02
CA LYS A 133 23.25 -1.92 -29.49
C LYS A 133 24.43 -2.71 -28.93
N GLN A 134 24.94 -3.63 -29.75
CA GLN A 134 26.34 -4.11 -29.88
C GLN A 134 26.23 -5.50 -30.56
N ALA A 135 26.20 -5.53 -31.90
CA ALA A 135 27.34 -5.53 -32.83
C ALA A 135 27.74 -6.96 -33.20
#